data_AF-A0A1Q8VDE9-F1
#
_entry.id   AF-A0A1Q8VDE9-F1
#
_cell.length_a   1.000
_cell.length_b   1.000
_cell.length_c   1.000
_cell.angle_alpha   90.00
_cell.angle_beta   90.00
_cell.angle_gamma   90.00
#
_symmetry.space_group_name_H-M   'P 1'
#
loop_
_entity.id
_entity.type
_entity.pdbx_description
1 polymer ?
#
loop_
_entity_poly.entity_id
_entity_poly.type
_entity_poly.pdbx_seq_one_letter_code
_entity_poly.pdbx_strand_id
1 'polypeptide(L)'
;MMTPRTVDEILAHADELAARFESYDPVEADEVDVAALAALRDAVVEQARAERHVLDAIRGARDAGMSWAAIGNMVGTSGEAARQRYQPLVARGRADHASSHKPTEPG
;
A
#
# COMPACT_ATOMS: atom_id res chain seq x y z
N MET A 1 7.30 -32.11 -3.12
CA MET A 1 8.27 -31.70 -4.15
C MET A 1 7.49 -31.52 -5.44
N MET A 2 7.42 -30.31 -6.01
CA MET A 2 6.74 -30.11 -7.30
C MET A 2 7.71 -30.57 -8.38
N THR A 3 7.39 -31.69 -9.04
CA THR A 3 8.13 -32.15 -10.21
C THR A 3 8.06 -31.08 -11.30
N PRO A 4 9.16 -30.76 -11.99
CA PRO A 4 9.13 -29.82 -13.10
C PRO A 4 8.28 -30.40 -14.23
N ARG A 5 7.34 -29.59 -14.74
CA ARG A 5 6.47 -29.99 -15.85
C ARG A 5 7.30 -30.28 -17.10
N THR A 6 6.93 -31.33 -17.82
CA THR A 6 7.47 -31.66 -19.13
C THR A 6 6.98 -30.66 -20.19
N VAL A 7 7.64 -30.63 -21.35
CA VAL A 7 7.24 -29.77 -22.47
C VAL A 7 5.83 -30.14 -22.95
N ASP A 8 5.51 -31.43 -23.06
CA ASP A 8 4.18 -31.89 -23.49
C ASP A 8 3.08 -31.48 -22.50
N GLU A 9 3.35 -31.51 -21.18
CA GLU A 9 2.40 -31.02 -20.17
C GLU A 9 2.22 -29.50 -20.24
N ILE A 10 3.25 -28.75 -20.64
CA ILE A 10 3.13 -27.30 -20.86
C ILE A 10 2.27 -27.03 -22.10
N LEU A 11 2.48 -27.78 -23.19
CA LEU A 11 1.72 -27.63 -24.42
C LEU A 11 0.25 -28.03 -24.22
N ALA A 12 -0.02 -29.17 -23.58
CA ALA A 12 -1.38 -29.61 -23.27
C ALA A 12 -2.14 -28.61 -22.39
N HIS A 13 -1.44 -28.00 -21.42
CA HIS A 13 -2.06 -26.96 -20.59
C HIS A 13 -2.26 -25.65 -21.36
N ALA A 14 -1.40 -25.32 -22.31
CA ALA A 14 -1.59 -24.16 -23.18
C ALA A 14 -2.81 -24.35 -24.09
N ASP A 15 -3.01 -25.55 -24.65
CA ASP A 15 -4.18 -25.89 -25.46
C ASP A 15 -5.49 -25.84 -24.64
N GLU A 16 -5.46 -26.31 -23.38
CA GLU A 16 -6.58 -26.19 -22.45
C GLU A 16 -6.95 -24.72 -22.18
N LEU A 17 -5.95 -23.86 -21.97
CA LEU A 17 -6.16 -22.43 -21.79
C LEU A 17 -6.69 -21.78 -23.07
N ALA A 18 -6.14 -22.12 -24.24
CA ALA A 18 -6.60 -21.61 -25.53
C ALA A 18 -8.07 -21.97 -25.77
N ALA A 19 -8.45 -23.24 -25.57
CA ALA A 19 -9.83 -23.69 -25.71
C ALA A 19 -10.79 -22.93 -24.78
N ARG A 20 -10.38 -22.66 -23.54
CA ARG A 20 -11.17 -21.87 -22.59
C ARG A 20 -11.35 -20.42 -23.03
N PHE A 21 -10.34 -19.80 -23.62
CA PHE A 21 -10.47 -18.43 -24.15
C PHE A 21 -11.34 -18.39 -25.41
N GLU A 22 -11.19 -19.38 -26.31
CA GLU A 22 -11.97 -19.46 -27.55
C GLU A 22 -13.44 -19.78 -27.31
N SER A 23 -13.76 -20.58 -26.29
CA SER A 23 -15.13 -20.96 -25.95
C SER A 23 -15.80 -20.02 -24.96
N TYR A 24 -15.10 -18.99 -24.48
CA TYR A 24 -15.64 -18.06 -23.51
C TYR A 24 -16.54 -17.03 -24.19
N ASP A 25 -17.82 -17.05 -23.81
CA ASP A 25 -18.81 -16.04 -24.16
C ASP A 25 -19.04 -15.15 -22.92
N PRO A 26 -18.64 -13.87 -22.94
CA PRO A 26 -18.81 -12.98 -21.79
C PRO A 26 -20.28 -12.84 -21.41
N VAL A 27 -20.58 -12.91 -20.11
CA VAL A 27 -21.91 -12.54 -19.59
C VAL A 27 -21.85 -11.18 -18.91
N GLU A 28 -23.00 -10.50 -18.78
CA GLU A 28 -23.12 -9.21 -18.08
C GLU A 28 -22.49 -9.22 -16.68
N ALA A 29 -22.50 -10.36 -15.98
CA ALA A 29 -21.90 -10.51 -14.66
C ALA A 29 -20.36 -10.45 -14.67
N ASP A 30 -19.74 -10.65 -15.83
CA ASP A 30 -18.29 -10.55 -16.03
C ASP A 30 -17.85 -9.12 -16.35
N GLU A 31 -18.80 -8.25 -16.72
CA GLU A 31 -18.52 -6.84 -16.97
C GLU A 31 -18.30 -6.10 -15.66
N VAL A 32 -17.19 -5.37 -15.60
CA VAL A 32 -16.90 -4.42 -14.54
C VAL A 32 -16.90 -3.01 -15.12
N ASP A 33 -17.57 -2.09 -14.43
CA ASP A 33 -17.45 -0.67 -14.73
C ASP A 33 -16.02 -0.21 -14.41
N VAL A 34 -15.18 -0.18 -15.45
CA VAL A 34 -13.77 0.19 -15.36
C VAL A 34 -13.62 1.62 -14.85
N ALA A 35 -14.54 2.52 -15.17
CA ALA A 35 -14.49 3.90 -14.70
C ALA A 35 -14.76 3.97 -13.20
N ALA A 36 -15.76 3.22 -12.69
CA ALA A 36 -16.02 3.13 -11.26
C ALA A 36 -14.84 2.49 -10.50
N LEU A 37 -14.23 1.44 -11.05
CA LEU A 37 -13.08 0.78 -10.43
C LEU A 37 -11.85 1.70 -10.41
N ALA A 38 -11.59 2.42 -11.51
CA ALA A 38 -10.52 3.41 -11.59
C ALA A 38 -10.72 4.53 -10.57
N ALA A 39 -11.94 5.06 -10.44
CA ALA A 39 -12.27 6.09 -9.46
C ALA A 39 -12.04 5.62 -8.02
N LEU A 40 -12.42 4.38 -7.69
CA LEU A 40 -12.14 3.79 -6.37
C LEU A 40 -10.64 3.65 -6.11
N ARG A 41 -9.89 3.17 -7.11
CA ARG A 41 -8.42 3.04 -7.01
C ARG A 41 -7.77 4.39 -6.76
N ASP A 42 -8.18 5.42 -7.48
CA ASP A 42 -7.63 6.77 -7.33
C ASP A 42 -7.97 7.35 -5.94
N ALA A 43 -9.20 7.17 -5.46
CA ALA A 43 -9.59 7.58 -4.11
C ALA A 43 -8.73 6.90 -3.01
N VAL A 44 -8.45 5.60 -3.16
CA VAL A 44 -7.57 4.87 -2.22
C VAL A 44 -6.14 5.40 -2.25
N VAL A 45 -5.62 5.71 -3.44
CA VAL A 45 -4.28 6.30 -3.60
C VAL A 45 -4.22 7.68 -2.92
N GLU A 46 -5.22 8.53 -3.14
CA GLU A 46 -5.32 9.85 -2.53
C GLU A 46 -5.46 9.77 -1.00
N GLN A 47 -6.29 8.86 -0.49
CA GLN A 47 -6.39 8.61 0.95
C GLN A 47 -5.04 8.21 1.53
N ALA A 48 -4.34 7.26 0.90
CA ALA A 48 -3.04 6.82 1.39
C ALA A 48 -1.98 7.94 1.34
N ARG A 49 -2.05 8.84 0.35
CA ARG A 49 -1.18 10.04 0.28
C ARG A 49 -1.50 11.00 1.43
N ALA A 50 -2.77 11.28 1.67
CA ALA A 50 -3.21 12.16 2.76
C ALA A 50 -2.80 11.61 4.13
N GLU A 51 -2.98 10.30 4.36
CA GLU A 51 -2.59 9.63 5.60
C GLU A 51 -1.07 9.72 5.84
N ARG A 52 -0.25 9.48 4.81
CA ARG A 52 1.21 9.65 4.90
C ARG A 52 1.58 11.10 5.22
N HIS A 53 0.96 12.06 4.55
CA HIS A 53 1.21 13.48 4.79
C HIS A 53 0.90 13.88 6.24
N VAL A 54 -0.23 13.42 6.79
CA VAL A 54 -0.57 13.66 8.21
C VAL A 54 0.50 13.06 9.13
N LEU A 55 0.97 11.84 8.85
CA LEU A 55 2.02 11.21 9.65
C LEU A 55 3.33 12.01 9.59
N ASP A 56 3.74 12.48 8.42
CA ASP A 56 4.97 13.26 8.26
C ASP A 56 4.87 14.63 8.96
N ALA A 57 3.71 15.28 8.90
CA ALA A 57 3.45 16.50 9.65
C ALA A 57 3.53 16.26 11.18
N ILE A 58 2.97 15.15 11.67
CA ILE A 58 3.06 14.77 13.09
C ILE A 58 4.52 14.46 13.49
N ARG A 59 5.30 13.81 12.62
CA ARG A 59 6.74 13.59 12.83
C ARG A 59 7.46 14.92 12.99
N GLY A 60 7.29 15.82 12.02
CA GLY A 60 7.90 17.16 12.07
C GLY A 60 7.51 17.94 13.33
N ALA A 61 6.23 17.90 13.73
CA ALA A 61 5.76 18.51 14.97
C ALA A 61 6.43 17.92 16.22
N ARG A 62 6.60 16.60 16.27
CA ARG A 62 7.28 15.91 17.37
C ARG A 62 8.76 16.23 17.42
N ASP A 63 9.44 16.30 16.28
CA ASP A 63 10.86 16.65 16.18
C ASP A 63 11.10 18.12 16.54
N ALA A 64 10.12 19.00 16.27
CA ALA A 64 10.09 20.38 16.75
C ALA A 64 9.72 20.52 18.26
N GLY A 65 9.51 19.41 18.96
CA GLY A 65 9.27 19.39 20.41
C GLY A 65 7.81 19.61 20.85
N MET A 66 6.84 19.67 19.92
CA MET A 66 5.43 19.84 20.29
C MET A 66 4.93 18.67 21.13
N SER A 67 4.19 18.96 22.21
CA SER A 67 3.62 17.94 23.07
C SER A 67 2.49 17.16 22.37
N TRP A 68 2.23 15.93 22.81
CA TRP A 68 1.10 15.14 22.33
C TRP A 68 -0.24 15.83 22.61
N ALA A 69 -0.37 16.59 23.70
CA ALA A 69 -1.55 17.40 23.98
C ALA A 69 -1.81 18.46 22.90
N ALA A 70 -0.77 19.20 22.49
CA ALA A 70 -0.90 20.19 21.43
C ALA A 70 -1.25 19.55 20.08
N ILE A 71 -0.60 18.44 19.74
CA ILE A 71 -0.88 17.69 18.50
C ILE A 71 -2.32 17.13 18.52
N GLY A 72 -2.75 16.54 19.64
CA GLY A 72 -4.11 16.02 19.80
C GLY A 72 -5.17 17.08 19.54
N ASN A 73 -5.02 18.25 20.14
CA ASN A 73 -5.92 19.39 19.95
C ASN A 73 -6.02 19.79 18.47
N MET A 74 -4.91 19.79 17.73
CA MET A 74 -4.89 20.16 16.31
C MET A 74 -5.59 19.13 15.42
N VAL A 75 -5.49 17.83 15.74
CA VAL A 75 -6.13 16.75 14.97
C VAL A 75 -7.52 16.39 15.49
N GLY A 76 -8.07 17.18 16.42
CA GLY A 76 -9.43 17.01 16.94
C GLY A 76 -9.61 15.80 17.87
N THR A 77 -8.57 15.40 18.60
CA THR A 77 -8.63 14.29 19.55
C THR A 77 -7.89 14.62 20.86
N SER A 78 -7.95 13.75 21.86
CA SER A 78 -7.16 13.95 23.08
C SER A 78 -5.68 13.69 22.81
N GLY A 79 -4.81 14.34 23.59
CA GLY A 79 -3.36 14.11 23.45
C GLY A 79 -2.94 12.67 23.67
N GLU A 80 -3.59 11.98 24.61
CA GLU A 80 -3.32 10.57 24.89
C GLU A 80 -3.81 9.66 23.76
N ALA A 81 -4.98 9.95 23.16
CA ALA A 81 -5.45 9.23 21.97
C ALA A 81 -4.52 9.46 20.77
N ALA A 82 -4.04 10.69 20.57
CA ALA A 82 -3.06 10.99 19.53
C ALA A 82 -1.74 10.23 19.75
N ARG A 83 -1.23 10.21 20.99
CA ARG A 83 -0.02 9.47 21.35
C ARG A 83 -0.15 7.99 21.04
N GLN A 84 -1.22 7.35 21.51
CA GLN A 84 -1.45 5.91 21.29
C GLN A 84 -1.56 5.58 19.79
N ARG A 85 -2.23 6.42 19.01
CA ARG A 85 -2.40 6.22 17.56
C ARG A 85 -1.10 6.42 16.79
N TYR A 86 -0.39 7.53 17.03
CA TYR A 86 0.67 7.99 16.13
C TYR A 86 2.08 7.65 16.60
N GLN A 87 2.34 7.50 17.90
CA GLN A 87 3.67 7.15 18.42
C GLN A 87 4.28 5.90 17.73
N PRO A 88 3.58 4.76 17.60
CA PRO A 88 4.16 3.58 16.93
C PRO A 88 4.38 3.79 15.42
N LEU A 89 3.51 4.55 14.75
CA LEU A 89 3.60 4.83 13.31
C LEU A 89 4.77 5.78 12.99
N VAL A 90 4.99 6.76 13.85
CA VAL A 90 6.14 7.67 13.78
C VAL A 90 7.45 6.90 13.96
N ALA A 91 7.51 5.98 14.94
CA ALA A 91 8.69 5.17 15.20
C ALA A 91 9.05 4.26 14.01
N ARG A 92 8.05 3.63 13.37
CA ARG A 92 8.27 2.75 12.22
C ARG A 92 8.89 3.48 11.02
N GLY A 93 8.34 4.64 10.64
CA GLY A 93 8.87 5.36 9.48
C GLY A 93 10.29 5.89 9.65
N ARG A 94 10.75 6.16 10.88
CA ARG A 94 12.17 6.47 11.13
C ARG A 94 13.08 5.28 10.80
N ALA A 95 12.66 4.05 11.10
CA ALA A 95 13.44 2.85 10.80
C ALA A 95 13.55 2.61 9.28
N ASP A 96 12.47 2.88 8.55
CA ASP A 96 12.44 2.74 7.09
C ASP A 96 13.38 3.76 6.41
N HIS A 97 13.38 5.03 6.87
CA HIS A 97 14.27 6.07 6.32
C HIS A 97 15.75 5.82 6.65
N ALA A 98 16.06 5.31 7.84
CA ALA A 98 17.43 4.94 8.21
C ALA A 98 17.99 3.79 7.35
N SER A 99 17.12 2.91 6.83
CA SER A 99 17.53 1.78 5.98
C SER A 99 17.83 2.18 4.53
N SER A 100 17.26 3.29 4.05
CA SER A 100 17.46 3.79 2.68
C SER A 100 18.74 4.62 2.47
N HIS A 101 19.49 4.92 3.54
CA HIS A 101 20.64 5.84 3.49
C HIS A 101 21.99 5.16 3.81
N LYS A 102 22.21 3.92 3.34
CA LYS A 102 23.56 3.34 3.40
C LYS A 102 24.52 4.14 2.50
N PRO A 103 25.66 4.64 3.02
CA PRO A 103 26.64 5.34 2.21
C PRO A 103 27.30 4.35 1.25
N THR A 104 27.27 4.68 -0.05
CA THR A 104 28.13 4.04 -1.05
C THR A 104 29.57 4.41 -0.74
N GLU A 105 30.36 3.45 -0.24
CA GLU A 105 31.81 3.64 -0.06
C GLU A 105 32.47 3.89 -1.43
N PRO A 106 33.31 4.93 -1.59
CA PRO A 106 34.14 5.07 -2.78
C PRO A 106 35.33 4.10 -2.65
N GLY A 107 35.49 3.26 -3.69
CA GLY A 107 36.63 2.36 -3.85
C GLY A 107 37.89 3.06 -4.36
#